data_AF-A0A6B3GW34-F1
#
_entry.id   AF-A0A6B3GW34-F1
#
_cell.length_a   1.000
_cell.length_b   1.000
_cell.length_c   1.000
_cell.angle_alpha   90.00
_cell.angle_beta   90.00
_cell.angle_gamma   90.00
#
_symmetry.space_group_name_H-M   'P 1'
#
loop_
_entity.id
_entity.type
_entity.pdbx_description
1 polymer ?
#
loop_
_entity_poly.entity_id
_entity_poly.type
_entity_poly.pdbx_seq_one_letter_code
_entity_poly.pdbx_strand_id
1 'polypeptide(L)'
;QVALIHQNAPDRAYSFGPGTVTAGLVETRAAKFDLTLAVIEEPGTYGLRAALNYRTALFDHPTVEALAARLTTLLERLCADPDRPVDLAPVLDAAETRRVITASTGPEVALPESTLVDLVREQAARTPAAEALRDGTRSWSYREFDTDADRLAGLLAEHDVRRGDTVAITLPRSAELVLAVHAVQRAGAAYLPLDPTQPAARIASQLQDGGAVLLITDPAVPLPEEAVDGLPVLDITADEVPRYTTVPDTPRPADPAYLLFTSGSTGRPK
;
A
#
# COMPACT_ATOMS: atom_id res chain seq x y z
N GLN A 1 -12.84 -24.19 -11.71
CA GLN A 1 -13.11 -24.37 -13.15
C GLN A 1 -14.56 -24.01 -13.46
N VAL A 2 -14.76 -23.11 -14.44
CA VAL A 2 -16.08 -22.67 -14.92
C VAL A 2 -16.33 -23.27 -16.31
N ALA A 3 -17.53 -23.77 -16.55
CA ALA A 3 -17.93 -24.31 -17.86
C ALA A 3 -19.09 -23.50 -18.46
N LEU A 4 -19.00 -23.18 -19.75
CA LEU A 4 -20.09 -22.62 -20.54
C LEU A 4 -20.57 -23.67 -21.53
N ILE A 5 -21.86 -23.99 -21.50
CA ILE A 5 -22.52 -24.89 -22.44
C ILE A 5 -23.54 -24.05 -23.21
N HIS A 6 -23.30 -23.86 -24.51
CA HIS A 6 -24.24 -23.18 -25.39
C HIS A 6 -24.79 -24.19 -26.41
N GLN A 7 -26.08 -24.50 -26.32
CA GLN A 7 -26.74 -25.45 -27.21
C GLN A 7 -27.53 -24.71 -28.29
N ASN A 8 -26.87 -24.38 -29.40
CA ASN A 8 -27.46 -23.73 -30.57
C ASN A 8 -27.77 -24.72 -31.71
N ALA A 9 -28.36 -25.88 -31.36
CA ALA A 9 -28.80 -26.84 -32.37
C ALA A 9 -30.17 -26.40 -32.93
N PRO A 10 -30.33 -26.27 -34.26
CA PRO A 10 -31.54 -25.72 -34.89
C PRO A 10 -32.79 -26.59 -34.65
N ASP A 11 -32.60 -27.90 -34.53
CA ASP A 11 -33.65 -28.86 -34.21
C ASP A 11 -33.44 -29.43 -32.81
N ARG A 12 -34.45 -29.32 -31.96
CA ARG A 12 -34.48 -29.94 -30.62
C ARG A 12 -35.47 -31.07 -30.49
N ALA A 13 -36.33 -31.26 -31.49
CA ALA A 13 -37.28 -32.35 -31.58
C ALA A 13 -36.65 -33.44 -32.45
N TYR A 14 -36.25 -34.54 -31.83
CA TYR A 14 -35.67 -35.67 -32.53
C TYR A 14 -36.69 -36.80 -32.59
N SER A 15 -36.77 -37.51 -33.72
CA SER A 15 -37.53 -38.75 -33.78
C SER A 15 -36.89 -39.78 -32.84
N PHE A 16 -37.70 -40.38 -31.97
CA PHE A 16 -37.28 -41.43 -31.07
C PHE A 16 -38.31 -42.56 -31.11
N GLY A 17 -38.04 -43.56 -31.95
CA GLY A 17 -39.04 -44.59 -32.27
C GLY A 17 -40.29 -43.98 -32.92
N PRO A 18 -41.52 -44.34 -32.48
CA PRO A 18 -42.76 -43.79 -33.02
C PRO A 18 -43.11 -42.39 -32.48
N GLY A 19 -42.30 -41.82 -31.57
CA GLY A 19 -42.56 -40.54 -30.94
C GLY A 19 -41.48 -39.50 -31.22
N THR A 20 -41.64 -38.34 -30.58
CA THR A 20 -40.70 -37.21 -30.68
C THR A 20 -40.18 -36.87 -29.29
N VAL A 21 -38.87 -36.63 -29.16
CA VAL A 21 -38.23 -36.20 -27.91
C VAL A 21 -37.70 -34.77 -28.06
N THR A 22 -37.89 -33.94 -27.03
CA THR A 22 -37.43 -32.56 -27.01
C THR A 22 -36.26 -32.37 -26.06
N ALA A 23 -35.16 -31.78 -26.52
CA ALA A 23 -34.05 -31.39 -25.66
C ALA A 23 -34.43 -30.19 -24.77
N GLY A 24 -34.14 -30.27 -23.48
CA GLY A 24 -34.39 -29.21 -22.51
C GLY A 24 -33.34 -29.18 -21.40
N LEU A 25 -33.27 -28.06 -20.67
CA LEU A 25 -32.47 -27.96 -19.45
C LEU A 25 -33.09 -28.84 -18.37
N VAL A 26 -32.29 -29.77 -17.83
CA VAL A 26 -32.68 -30.65 -16.73
C VAL A 26 -31.92 -30.21 -15.48
N GLU A 27 -32.63 -30.15 -14.34
CA GLU A 27 -32.00 -29.92 -13.05
C GLU A 27 -31.11 -31.11 -12.69
N THR A 28 -29.80 -30.89 -12.58
CA THR A 28 -28.85 -31.92 -12.16
C THR A 28 -28.39 -31.64 -10.74
N ARG A 29 -28.57 -32.60 -9.83
CA ARG A 29 -28.14 -32.48 -8.43
C ARG A 29 -26.62 -32.54 -8.20
N ALA A 30 -25.86 -32.95 -9.22
CA ALA A 30 -24.41 -33.06 -9.14
C ALA A 30 -23.74 -31.99 -10.03
N ALA A 31 -22.89 -31.19 -9.40
CA ALA A 31 -22.04 -30.22 -10.10
C ALA A 31 -20.75 -30.90 -10.59
N LYS A 32 -20.60 -31.02 -11.92
CA LYS A 32 -19.41 -31.60 -12.57
C LYS A 32 -18.22 -30.63 -12.59
N PHE A 33 -18.50 -29.34 -12.55
CA PHE A 33 -17.54 -28.23 -12.45
C PHE A 33 -17.88 -27.36 -11.23
N ASP A 34 -17.08 -26.35 -10.93
CA ASP A 34 -17.37 -25.46 -9.79
C ASP A 34 -18.61 -24.60 -10.08
N LEU A 35 -18.73 -24.10 -11.31
CA LEU A 35 -19.89 -23.38 -11.85
C LEU A 35 -20.07 -23.76 -13.33
N THR A 36 -21.30 -24.06 -13.75
CA THR A 36 -21.67 -24.34 -15.14
C THR A 36 -22.83 -23.45 -15.54
N LEU A 37 -22.64 -22.62 -16.56
CA LEU A 37 -23.71 -21.87 -17.22
C LEU A 37 -24.16 -22.63 -18.46
N ALA A 38 -25.40 -23.09 -18.49
CA ALA A 38 -26.01 -23.73 -19.64
C ALA A 38 -27.03 -22.77 -20.26
N VAL A 39 -26.82 -22.39 -21.53
CA VAL A 39 -27.66 -21.46 -22.28
C VAL A 39 -28.31 -22.18 -23.46
N ILE A 40 -29.61 -21.99 -23.61
CA ILE A 40 -30.42 -22.59 -24.66
C ILE A 40 -31.36 -21.52 -25.26
N GLU A 41 -31.59 -21.53 -26.56
CA GLU A 41 -32.65 -20.71 -27.16
C GLU A 41 -34.04 -21.14 -26.65
N GLU A 42 -34.95 -20.18 -26.45
CA GLU A 42 -36.33 -20.43 -26.06
C GLU A 42 -37.21 -20.65 -27.31
N PRO A 43 -37.92 -21.79 -27.41
CA PRO A 43 -38.68 -22.10 -28.62
C PRO A 43 -39.77 -21.08 -28.93
N GLY A 44 -39.83 -20.65 -30.20
CA GLY A 44 -40.85 -19.71 -30.68
C GLY A 44 -40.60 -18.26 -30.26
N THR A 45 -39.45 -17.94 -29.67
CA THR A 45 -39.04 -16.59 -29.32
C THR A 45 -37.61 -16.32 -29.82
N TYR A 46 -37.15 -15.06 -29.72
CA TYR A 46 -35.73 -14.70 -29.86
C TYR A 46 -35.01 -14.72 -28.50
N GLY A 47 -35.61 -15.37 -27.49
CA GLY A 47 -35.14 -15.39 -26.12
C GLY A 47 -34.08 -16.46 -25.86
N LEU A 48 -33.28 -16.25 -24.83
CA LEU A 48 -32.36 -17.24 -24.28
C LEU A 48 -32.84 -17.65 -22.89
N ARG A 49 -32.86 -18.96 -22.62
CA ARG A 49 -33.04 -19.52 -21.29
C ARG A 49 -31.70 -20.04 -20.77
N ALA A 50 -31.33 -19.64 -19.57
CA ALA A 50 -30.07 -20.02 -18.94
C ALA A 50 -30.30 -20.75 -17.60
N ALA A 51 -29.40 -21.67 -17.25
CA ALA A 51 -29.34 -22.30 -15.95
C ALA A 51 -27.91 -22.31 -15.42
N LEU A 52 -27.74 -22.00 -14.13
CA LEU A 52 -26.48 -22.12 -13.42
C LEU A 52 -26.52 -23.34 -12.51
N ASN A 53 -25.63 -24.30 -12.75
CA ASN A 53 -25.37 -25.41 -11.83
C ASN A 53 -24.03 -25.15 -11.13
N TYR A 54 -23.99 -25.29 -9.81
CA TYR A 54 -22.83 -24.89 -9.01
C TYR A 54 -22.57 -25.86 -7.86
N ARG A 55 -21.30 -25.94 -7.45
CA ARG A 55 -20.90 -26.71 -6.28
C ARG A 55 -21.25 -25.94 -5.01
N THR A 56 -22.15 -26.46 -4.20
CA THR A 56 -22.61 -25.82 -2.96
C THR A 56 -21.53 -25.70 -1.87
N ALA A 57 -20.46 -26.48 -1.97
CA ALA A 57 -19.27 -26.31 -1.13
C ALA A 57 -18.47 -25.04 -1.45
N LEU A 58 -18.71 -24.40 -2.61
CA LEU A 58 -18.01 -23.19 -3.07
C LEU A 58 -18.92 -21.97 -3.18
N PHE A 59 -20.22 -22.17 -3.46
CA PHE A 59 -21.18 -21.09 -3.64
C PHE A 59 -22.46 -21.36 -2.88
N ASP A 60 -22.99 -20.33 -2.22
CA ASP A 60 -24.37 -20.32 -1.76
C ASP A 60 -25.32 -19.79 -2.85
N HIS A 61 -26.61 -19.99 -2.64
CA HIS A 61 -27.63 -19.58 -3.60
C HIS A 61 -27.64 -18.05 -3.85
N PRO A 62 -27.60 -17.18 -2.81
CA PRO A 62 -27.58 -15.73 -3.02
C PRO A 62 -26.38 -15.25 -3.85
N THR A 63 -25.21 -15.87 -3.70
CA THR A 63 -24.04 -15.54 -4.51
C THR A 63 -24.26 -15.85 -5.99
N VAL A 64 -24.82 -17.02 -6.31
CA VAL A 64 -25.05 -17.42 -7.70
C VAL A 64 -26.17 -16.61 -8.34
N GLU A 65 -27.20 -16.25 -7.57
CA GLU A 65 -28.25 -15.33 -8.00
C GLU A 65 -27.68 -13.94 -8.34
N ALA A 66 -26.80 -13.40 -7.49
CA ALA A 66 -26.11 -12.14 -7.77
C ALA A 66 -25.21 -12.23 -9.02
N LEU A 67 -24.52 -13.35 -9.23
CA LEU A 67 -23.73 -13.58 -10.45
C LEU A 67 -24.60 -13.63 -11.71
N ALA A 68 -25.78 -14.26 -11.64
CA ALA A 68 -26.74 -14.29 -12.73
C ALA A 68 -27.25 -12.88 -13.05
N ALA A 69 -27.63 -12.11 -12.04
CA ALA A 69 -28.11 -10.73 -12.21
C ALA A 69 -27.04 -9.82 -12.85
N ARG A 70 -25.77 -9.96 -12.42
CA ARG A 70 -24.64 -9.22 -13.02
C ARG A 70 -24.40 -9.62 -14.47
N LEU A 71 -24.46 -10.92 -14.78
CA LEU A 71 -24.30 -11.40 -16.15
C LEU A 71 -25.40 -10.83 -17.07
N THR A 72 -26.66 -10.87 -16.62
CA THR A 72 -27.78 -10.29 -17.38
C THR A 72 -27.56 -8.80 -17.61
N THR A 73 -27.24 -8.04 -16.56
CA THR A 73 -26.99 -6.59 -16.65
C THR A 73 -25.82 -6.28 -17.59
N LEU A 74 -24.75 -7.09 -17.57
CA LEU A 74 -23.62 -6.94 -18.47
C LEU A 74 -24.02 -7.19 -19.93
N LEU A 75 -24.78 -8.25 -20.20
CA LEU A 75 -25.27 -8.55 -21.55
C LEU A 75 -26.18 -7.44 -22.08
N GLU A 76 -27.08 -6.90 -21.25
CA GLU A 76 -27.92 -5.76 -21.61
C GLU A 76 -27.10 -4.53 -22.00
N ARG A 77 -26.03 -4.23 -21.24
CA ARG A 77 -25.12 -3.11 -21.53
C ARG A 77 -24.37 -3.29 -22.85
N LEU A 78 -23.85 -4.49 -23.09
CA LEU A 78 -23.13 -4.81 -24.33
C LEU A 78 -24.06 -4.78 -25.54
N CYS A 79 -25.33 -5.19 -25.40
CA CYS A 79 -26.32 -5.09 -26.46
C CYS A 79 -26.76 -3.65 -26.75
N ALA A 80 -26.81 -2.78 -25.73
CA ALA A 80 -27.18 -1.37 -25.88
C ALA A 80 -26.08 -0.51 -26.52
N ASP A 81 -24.81 -0.91 -26.37
CA ASP A 81 -23.64 -0.20 -26.88
C ASP A 81 -22.61 -1.22 -27.45
N PRO A 82 -22.88 -1.80 -28.63
CA PRO A 82 -22.12 -2.94 -29.17
C PRO A 82 -20.69 -2.59 -29.60
N ASP A 83 -20.40 -1.30 -29.81
CA ASP A 83 -19.05 -0.83 -30.17
C ASP A 83 -18.16 -0.61 -28.93
N ARG A 84 -18.72 -0.71 -27.72
CA ARG A 84 -17.95 -0.56 -26.48
C ARG A 84 -16.98 -1.73 -26.29
N PRO A 85 -15.69 -1.45 -26.01
CA PRO A 85 -14.75 -2.47 -25.57
C PRO A 85 -15.24 -3.21 -24.32
N VAL A 86 -15.19 -4.54 -24.33
CA VAL A 86 -15.74 -5.40 -23.26
C VAL A 86 -15.09 -5.12 -21.91
N ASP A 87 -13.80 -4.77 -21.88
CA ASP A 87 -13.04 -4.42 -20.67
C ASP A 87 -13.49 -3.10 -20.02
N LEU A 88 -14.20 -2.24 -20.77
CA LEU A 88 -14.80 -1.00 -20.27
C LEU A 88 -16.27 -1.16 -19.87
N ALA A 89 -16.86 -2.33 -20.08
CA ALA A 89 -18.23 -2.60 -19.68
C ALA A 89 -18.30 -2.89 -18.17
N PRO A 90 -18.97 -2.05 -17.36
CA PRO A 90 -19.02 -2.29 -15.92
C PRO A 90 -19.81 -3.56 -15.61
N VAL A 91 -19.27 -4.41 -14.72
CA VAL A 91 -19.94 -5.63 -14.24
C VAL A 91 -20.91 -5.32 -13.12
N LEU A 92 -20.54 -4.41 -12.21
CA LEU A 92 -21.38 -4.00 -11.09
C LEU A 92 -22.41 -2.95 -11.53
N ASP A 93 -23.57 -2.96 -10.89
CA ASP A 93 -24.51 -1.84 -10.99
C ASP A 93 -24.13 -0.67 -10.09
N ALA A 94 -24.81 0.47 -10.25
CA ALA A 94 -24.50 1.68 -9.47
C ALA A 94 -24.73 1.50 -7.95
N ALA A 95 -25.65 0.62 -7.54
CA ALA A 95 -25.90 0.34 -6.13
C ALA A 95 -24.83 -0.59 -5.55
N GLU A 96 -24.39 -1.61 -6.29
CA GLU A 96 -23.27 -2.48 -5.97
C GLU A 96 -21.95 -1.70 -5.90
N THR A 97 -21.65 -0.87 -6.89
CA THR A 97 -20.47 0.00 -6.87
C THR A 97 -20.49 0.90 -5.63
N ARG A 98 -21.63 1.52 -5.31
CA ARG A 98 -21.75 2.35 -4.11
C ARG A 98 -21.51 1.54 -2.83
N ARG A 99 -22.08 0.33 -2.73
CA ARG A 99 -21.85 -0.56 -1.58
C ARG A 99 -20.39 -0.92 -1.41
N VAL A 100 -19.69 -1.25 -2.50
CA VAL A 100 -18.25 -1.56 -2.47
C VAL A 100 -17.45 -0.35 -2.03
N ILE A 101 -17.71 0.84 -2.59
CA ILE A 101 -17.02 2.08 -2.21
C ILE A 101 -17.27 2.38 -0.73
N THR A 102 -18.53 2.40 -0.28
CA THR A 102 -18.87 2.68 1.12
C THR A 102 -18.25 1.67 2.09
N ALA A 103 -18.18 0.39 1.73
CA ALA A 103 -17.51 -0.62 2.55
C ALA A 103 -15.98 -0.49 2.56
N SER A 104 -15.40 0.16 1.54
CA SER A 104 -13.95 0.34 1.39
C SER A 104 -13.45 1.68 1.95
N THR A 105 -14.35 2.57 2.37
CA THR A 105 -14.02 3.90 2.89
C THR A 105 -14.44 4.04 4.34
N GLY A 106 -13.55 4.59 5.18
CA GLY A 106 -13.89 5.04 6.53
C GLY A 106 -14.51 6.44 6.54
N PRO A 107 -14.87 6.96 7.74
CA PRO A 107 -15.29 8.36 7.86
C PRO A 107 -14.15 9.30 7.43
N GLU A 108 -14.50 10.37 6.71
CA GLU A 108 -13.57 11.46 6.45
C GLU A 108 -13.33 12.24 7.74
N VAL A 109 -12.06 12.33 8.14
CA VAL A 109 -11.64 13.09 9.32
C VAL A 109 -10.74 14.21 8.85
N ALA A 110 -11.17 15.46 9.09
CA ALA A 110 -10.34 16.62 8.85
C ALA A 110 -9.17 16.60 9.85
N LEU A 111 -7.94 16.59 9.33
CA LEU A 111 -6.73 16.69 10.13
C LEU A 111 -6.17 18.12 10.04
N PRO A 112 -5.57 18.65 11.13
CA PRO A 112 -4.90 19.94 11.08
C PRO A 112 -3.71 19.90 10.14
N GLU A 113 -3.38 21.04 9.53
CA GLU A 113 -2.13 21.21 8.78
C GLU A 113 -0.95 21.34 9.76
N SER A 114 -0.50 20.21 10.29
CA SER A 114 0.65 20.13 11.20
C SER A 114 1.66 19.08 10.74
N THR A 115 2.92 19.29 11.12
CA THR A 115 3.99 18.31 10.94
C THR A 115 4.12 17.41 12.18
N LEU A 116 4.81 16.28 12.06
CA LEU A 116 5.15 15.45 13.23
C LEU A 116 5.92 16.27 14.28
N VAL A 117 6.77 17.19 13.83
CA VAL A 117 7.56 18.08 14.68
C VAL A 117 6.65 19.00 15.50
N ASP A 118 5.60 19.56 14.89
CA ASP A 118 4.63 20.40 15.59
C ASP A 118 3.89 19.62 16.68
N LEU A 119 3.45 18.39 16.37
CA LEU A 119 2.74 17.53 17.30
C LEU A 119 3.61 17.16 18.52
N VAL A 120 4.89 16.86 18.29
CA VAL A 120 5.83 16.54 19.38
C VAL A 120 6.15 17.78 20.21
N ARG A 121 6.37 18.94 19.59
CA ARG A 121 6.60 20.21 20.30
C ARG A 121 5.39 20.62 21.15
N GLU A 122 4.17 20.44 20.63
CA GLU A 122 2.95 20.70 21.39
C GLU A 122 2.86 19.79 22.62
N GLN A 123 3.13 18.49 22.46
CA GLN A 123 3.15 17.55 23.57
C GLN A 123 4.25 17.88 24.59
N ALA A 124 5.43 18.29 24.13
CA ALA A 124 6.53 18.69 25.01
C ALA A 124 6.22 19.95 25.82
N ALA A 125 5.52 20.91 25.23
CA ALA A 125 5.01 22.08 25.94
C ALA A 125 3.92 21.69 26.96
N ARG A 126 3.04 20.73 26.63
CA ARG A 126 1.97 20.28 27.54
C ARG A 126 2.48 19.51 28.75
N THR A 127 3.44 18.60 28.58
CA THR A 127 3.93 17.72 29.67
C THR A 127 5.46 17.60 29.69
N PRO A 128 6.19 18.70 29.94
CA PRO A 128 7.64 18.74 29.73
C PRO A 128 8.44 17.78 30.62
N ALA A 129 7.93 17.46 31.81
CA ALA A 129 8.60 16.57 32.77
C ALA A 129 8.16 15.10 32.66
N ALA A 130 7.16 14.78 31.82
CA ALA A 130 6.73 13.40 31.62
C ALA A 130 7.77 12.64 30.80
N GLU A 131 7.92 11.34 31.06
CA GLU A 131 8.78 10.46 30.28
C GLU A 131 8.28 10.37 28.83
N ALA A 132 9.16 10.68 27.88
CA ALA A 132 8.91 10.61 26.45
C ALA A 132 9.53 9.35 25.82
N LEU A 133 10.73 9.00 26.28
CA LEU A 133 11.51 7.90 25.70
C LEU A 133 12.34 7.20 26.79
N ARG A 134 12.47 5.89 26.69
CA ARG A 134 13.28 5.07 27.59
C ARG A 134 14.07 4.04 26.80
N ASP A 135 15.35 3.92 27.13
CA ASP A 135 16.27 2.94 26.57
C ASP A 135 17.10 2.32 27.69
N GLY A 136 16.78 1.07 28.02
CA GLY A 136 17.32 0.38 29.20
C GLY A 136 17.03 1.15 30.50
N THR A 137 18.10 1.59 31.17
CA THR A 137 18.03 2.38 32.41
C THR A 137 17.99 3.89 32.18
N ARG A 138 18.25 4.35 30.95
CA ARG A 138 18.20 5.77 30.57
C ARG A 138 16.77 6.17 30.20
N SER A 139 16.36 7.36 30.60
CA SER A 139 15.06 7.93 30.26
C SER A 139 15.20 9.40 29.90
N TRP A 140 14.41 9.85 28.93
CA TRP A 140 14.29 11.25 28.53
C TRP A 140 12.88 11.71 28.86
N SER A 141 12.80 12.85 29.53
CA SER A 141 11.57 13.64 29.57
C SER A 141 11.28 14.25 28.20
N TYR A 142 10.04 14.67 27.96
CA TYR A 142 9.70 15.40 26.74
C TYR A 142 10.57 16.65 26.53
N ARG A 143 10.92 17.37 27.60
CA ARG A 143 11.79 18.55 27.52
C ARG A 143 13.20 18.20 27.07
N GLU A 144 13.78 17.13 27.63
CA GLU A 144 15.13 16.67 27.26
C GLU A 144 15.14 16.19 25.81
N PHE A 145 14.19 15.36 25.42
CA PHE A 145 14.05 14.90 24.04
C PHE A 145 13.89 16.07 23.05
N ASP A 146 13.04 17.04 23.37
CA ASP A 146 12.81 18.22 22.53
C ASP A 146 14.07 19.07 22.37
N THR A 147 14.81 19.28 23.46
CA THR A 147 16.07 20.03 23.47
C THR A 147 17.16 19.33 22.67
N ASP A 148 17.33 18.02 22.86
CA ASP A 148 18.35 17.26 22.15
C ASP A 148 18.04 17.11 20.67
N ALA A 149 16.75 17.00 20.31
CA ALA A 149 16.33 16.96 18.92
C ALA A 149 16.55 18.31 18.21
N ASP A 150 16.34 19.44 18.89
CA ASP A 150 16.69 20.77 18.35
C ASP A 150 18.21 20.94 18.18
N ARG A 151 19.02 20.47 19.14
CA ARG A 151 20.49 20.51 19.01
C ARG A 151 20.98 19.69 17.82
N LEU A 152 20.47 18.47 17.67
CA LEU A 152 20.85 17.62 16.55
C LEU A 152 20.35 18.20 15.22
N ALA A 153 19.15 18.77 15.16
CA ALA A 153 18.67 19.44 13.95
C ALA A 153 19.54 20.65 13.56
N GLY A 154 20.02 21.43 14.54
CA GLY A 154 21.01 22.49 14.30
C GLY A 154 22.33 21.95 13.75
N LEU A 155 22.80 20.82 14.28
CA LEU A 155 24.00 20.13 13.76
C LEU A 155 23.85 19.66 12.31
N LEU A 156 22.68 19.14 11.95
CA LEU A 156 22.39 18.77 10.57
C LEU A 156 22.47 19.99 9.65
N ALA A 157 21.95 21.14 10.09
CA ALA A 157 22.03 22.39 9.33
C ALA A 157 23.46 22.93 9.18
N GLU A 158 24.35 22.72 10.16
CA GLU A 158 25.80 23.00 10.04
C GLU A 158 26.48 22.09 9.01
N HIS A 159 25.96 20.87 8.80
CA HIS A 159 26.40 19.96 7.74
C HIS A 159 25.65 20.20 6.41
N ASP A 160 25.13 21.43 6.23
CA ASP A 160 24.42 21.87 5.04
C ASP A 160 23.15 21.08 4.68
N VAL A 161 22.58 20.29 5.61
CA VAL A 161 21.27 19.67 5.41
C VAL A 161 20.20 20.75 5.33
N ARG A 162 19.45 20.75 4.23
CA ARG A 162 18.34 21.68 3.94
C ARG A 162 17.01 20.95 3.89
N ARG A 163 15.93 21.72 3.96
CA ARG A 163 14.57 21.19 3.79
C ARG A 163 14.41 20.52 2.42
N GLY A 164 13.92 19.29 2.42
CA GLY A 164 13.75 18.46 1.22
C GLY A 164 14.92 17.52 0.93
N ASP A 165 16.05 17.67 1.62
CA ASP A 165 17.18 16.74 1.49
C ASP A 165 16.86 15.36 2.10
N THR A 166 17.69 14.37 1.77
CA THR A 166 17.63 13.04 2.36
C THR A 166 18.86 12.80 3.24
N VAL A 167 18.64 12.38 4.49
CA VAL A 167 19.70 11.99 5.43
C VAL A 167 19.63 10.49 5.66
N ALA A 168 20.70 9.77 5.34
CA ALA A 168 20.79 8.35 5.60
C ALA A 168 21.03 8.08 7.09
N ILE A 169 20.47 7.00 7.62
CA ILE A 169 20.62 6.61 9.03
C ILE A 169 21.01 5.12 9.11
N THR A 170 22.09 4.83 9.83
CA THR A 170 22.50 3.48 10.22
C THR A 170 22.81 3.45 11.71
N LEU A 171 21.79 3.18 12.51
CA LEU A 171 21.92 3.09 13.97
C LEU A 171 21.28 1.79 14.44
N PRO A 172 21.81 1.14 15.49
CA PRO A 172 21.10 0.07 16.16
C PRO A 172 19.79 0.60 16.77
N ARG A 173 18.94 -0.32 17.22
CA ARG A 173 17.73 0.08 17.96
C ARG A 173 18.13 0.69 19.31
N SER A 174 18.04 2.01 19.40
CA SER A 174 18.37 2.79 20.61
C SER A 174 17.54 4.07 20.72
N ALA A 175 17.73 4.83 21.81
CA ALA A 175 17.12 6.16 21.93
C ALA A 175 17.68 7.15 20.90
N GLU A 176 18.96 7.03 20.56
CA GLU A 176 19.67 7.85 19.58
C GLU A 176 19.08 7.66 18.18
N LEU A 177 18.61 6.46 17.81
CA LEU A 177 17.87 6.23 16.57
C LEU A 177 16.59 7.06 16.49
N VAL A 178 15.79 7.08 17.58
CA VAL A 178 14.55 7.86 17.63
C VAL A 178 14.86 9.36 17.57
N LEU A 179 15.92 9.78 18.27
CA LEU A 179 16.40 11.16 18.26
C LEU A 179 16.86 11.60 16.87
N ALA A 180 17.65 10.78 16.17
CA ALA A 180 18.13 11.04 14.82
C ALA A 180 16.97 11.20 13.83
N VAL A 181 16.02 10.26 13.85
CA VAL A 181 14.83 10.30 12.99
C VAL A 181 14.02 11.58 13.24
N HIS A 182 13.86 12.00 14.49
CA HIS A 182 13.13 13.21 14.80
C HIS A 182 13.92 14.48 14.44
N ALA A 183 15.24 14.48 14.62
CA ALA A 183 16.09 15.63 14.28
C ALA A 183 16.15 15.87 12.77
N VAL A 184 16.22 14.80 11.97
CA VAL A 184 16.14 14.88 10.50
C VAL A 184 14.82 15.51 10.06
N GLN A 185 13.70 15.08 10.65
CA GLN A 185 12.39 15.69 10.38
C GLN A 185 12.31 17.15 10.88
N ARG A 186 12.96 17.51 12.00
CA ARG A 186 13.08 18.90 12.47
C ARG A 186 13.87 19.78 11.49
N ALA A 187 14.82 19.22 10.77
CA ALA A 187 15.53 19.91 9.70
C ALA A 187 14.71 20.02 8.39
N GLY A 188 13.50 19.45 8.35
CA GLY A 188 12.68 19.40 7.15
C GLY A 188 13.20 18.42 6.09
N ALA A 189 14.09 17.51 6.48
CA ALA A 189 14.66 16.47 5.63
C ALA A 189 13.95 15.13 5.84
N ALA A 190 14.07 14.24 4.85
CA ALA A 190 13.60 12.87 4.94
C ALA A 190 14.72 11.97 5.47
N TYR A 191 14.38 11.03 6.36
CA TYR A 191 15.36 10.00 6.72
C TYR A 191 15.30 8.79 5.77
N LEU A 192 16.46 8.23 5.47
CA LEU A 192 16.63 6.99 4.70
C LEU A 192 17.29 5.94 5.60
N PRO A 193 16.54 4.96 6.14
CA PRO A 193 17.14 3.90 6.94
C PRO A 193 17.91 2.93 6.04
N LEU A 194 19.13 2.59 6.46
CA LEU A 194 19.98 1.60 5.80
C LEU A 194 20.22 0.39 6.70
N ASP A 195 20.32 -0.77 6.07
CA ASP A 195 20.64 -2.02 6.74
C ASP A 195 22.11 -2.35 6.49
N PRO A 196 22.96 -2.32 7.53
CA PRO A 196 24.40 -2.54 7.42
C PRO A 196 24.74 -3.98 7.00
N THR A 197 23.78 -4.92 7.08
CA THR A 197 23.99 -6.31 6.66
C THR A 197 23.85 -6.51 5.14
N GLN A 198 23.41 -5.46 4.42
CA GLN A 198 23.26 -5.51 2.97
C GLN A 198 24.62 -5.40 2.26
N PRO A 199 24.76 -5.95 1.04
CA PRO A 199 25.99 -5.78 0.27
C PRO A 199 26.30 -4.31 -0.01
N ALA A 200 27.58 -3.94 -0.01
CA ALA A 200 28.06 -2.56 -0.26
C ALA A 200 27.44 -1.92 -1.51
N ALA A 201 27.39 -2.67 -2.62
CA ALA A 201 26.80 -2.19 -3.88
C ALA A 201 25.31 -1.84 -3.76
N ARG A 202 24.58 -2.53 -2.87
CA ARG A 202 23.16 -2.25 -2.63
C ARG A 202 22.99 -0.97 -1.82
N ILE A 203 23.76 -0.82 -0.75
CA ILE A 203 23.78 0.38 0.09
C ILE A 203 24.17 1.61 -0.75
N ALA A 204 25.22 1.50 -1.55
CA ALA A 204 25.66 2.57 -2.46
C ALA A 204 24.57 2.98 -3.44
N SER A 205 23.87 2.01 -4.05
CA SER A 205 22.73 2.31 -4.94
C SER A 205 21.61 3.04 -4.21
N GLN A 206 21.27 2.65 -2.97
CA GLN A 206 20.23 3.33 -2.20
C GLN A 206 20.62 4.76 -1.81
N LEU A 207 21.87 4.97 -1.41
CA LEU A 207 22.41 6.29 -1.10
C LEU A 207 22.37 7.21 -2.33
N GLN A 208 22.81 6.68 -3.48
CA GLN A 208 22.81 7.41 -4.74
C GLN A 208 21.39 7.71 -5.23
N ASP A 209 20.53 6.70 -5.34
CA ASP A 209 19.17 6.83 -5.87
C ASP A 209 18.29 7.65 -4.93
N GLY A 210 18.55 7.58 -3.62
CA GLY A 210 17.89 8.40 -2.59
C GLY A 210 18.43 9.82 -2.48
N GLY A 211 19.53 10.15 -3.17
CA GLY A 211 20.16 11.47 -3.10
C GLY A 211 20.58 11.86 -1.68
N ALA A 212 21.11 10.91 -0.91
CA ALA A 212 21.53 11.16 0.47
C ALA A 212 22.67 12.19 0.52
N VAL A 213 22.52 13.22 1.34
CA VAL A 213 23.53 14.30 1.50
C VAL A 213 24.42 14.11 2.72
N LEU A 214 23.99 13.29 3.68
CA LEU A 214 24.66 13.01 4.94
C LEU A 214 24.28 11.61 5.42
N LEU A 215 25.21 10.92 6.07
CA LEU A 215 24.95 9.68 6.82
C LEU A 215 25.10 9.91 8.31
N ILE A 216 24.06 9.63 9.09
CA ILE A 216 24.14 9.47 10.54
C ILE A 216 24.44 8.00 10.84
N THR A 217 25.50 7.71 11.57
CA THR A 217 25.89 6.33 11.89
C THR A 217 26.39 6.16 13.33
N ASP A 218 26.44 4.91 13.78
CA ASP A 218 27.16 4.47 14.98
C ASP A 218 28.46 3.78 14.54
N PRO A 219 29.65 4.19 15.02
CA PRO A 219 30.92 3.51 14.72
C PRO A 219 30.93 2.02 15.10
N ALA A 220 30.07 1.58 16.02
CA ALA A 220 29.90 0.18 16.39
C ALA A 220 29.13 -0.64 15.33
N VAL A 221 28.46 0.02 14.39
CA VAL A 221 27.70 -0.61 13.30
C VAL A 221 28.07 0.03 11.96
N PRO A 222 29.34 -0.09 11.53
CA PRO A 222 29.82 0.62 10.34
C PRO A 222 29.17 0.06 9.07
N LEU A 223 28.86 0.95 8.13
CA LEU A 223 28.61 0.57 6.74
C LEU A 223 29.95 0.23 6.05
N PRO A 224 29.93 -0.60 4.99
CA PRO A 224 31.13 -0.82 4.17
C PRO A 224 31.69 0.50 3.64
N GLU A 225 33.00 0.74 3.78
CA GLU A 225 33.63 2.02 3.38
C GLU A 225 33.38 2.33 1.90
N GLU A 226 33.42 1.31 1.03
CA GLU A 226 33.17 1.49 -0.40
C GLU A 226 31.73 1.92 -0.72
N ALA A 227 30.79 1.73 0.20
CA ALA A 227 29.39 2.10 0.01
C ALA A 227 29.11 3.58 0.32
N VAL A 228 29.96 4.22 1.13
CA VAL A 228 29.77 5.59 1.64
C VAL A 228 30.85 6.56 1.14
N ASP A 229 31.62 6.16 0.13
CA ASP A 229 32.70 6.96 -0.43
C ASP A 229 32.20 8.35 -0.87
N GLY A 230 32.83 9.40 -0.33
CA GLY A 230 32.48 10.80 -0.59
C GLY A 230 31.24 11.33 0.13
N LEU A 231 30.51 10.52 0.91
CA LEU A 231 29.37 10.96 1.70
C LEU A 231 29.84 11.45 3.09
N PRO A 232 29.49 12.67 3.53
CA PRO A 232 29.77 13.09 4.90
C PRO A 232 29.12 12.14 5.91
N VAL A 233 29.88 11.77 6.95
CA VAL A 233 29.44 10.84 8.00
C VAL A 233 29.44 11.56 9.34
N LEU A 234 28.31 11.48 10.04
CA LEU A 234 28.09 12.06 11.35
C LEU A 234 27.87 10.96 12.38
N ASP A 235 28.77 10.89 13.35
CA ASP A 235 28.60 10.08 14.57
C ASP A 235 27.86 10.91 15.63
N ILE A 236 26.70 10.43 16.05
CA ILE A 236 25.86 11.08 17.08
C ILE A 236 25.91 10.36 18.44
N THR A 237 26.73 9.32 18.56
CA THR A 237 26.90 8.54 19.80
C THR A 237 28.02 9.09 20.69
N ALA A 238 28.81 10.03 20.18
CA ALA A 238 29.81 10.76 20.97
C ALA A 238 29.13 11.61 22.07
N ASP A 239 29.73 11.60 23.26
CA ASP A 239 29.13 12.05 24.54
C ASP A 239 28.63 13.50 24.61
N GLU A 240 28.89 14.34 23.61
CA GLU A 240 28.29 15.67 23.51
C GLU A 240 27.92 15.98 22.07
N VAL A 241 26.67 16.37 21.85
CA VAL A 241 26.24 17.15 20.68
C VAL A 241 26.52 18.61 21.04
N PRO A 242 27.56 19.27 20.49
CA PRO A 242 27.92 20.65 20.83
C PRO A 242 26.75 21.64 20.81
N ARG A 243 26.97 22.82 21.41
CA ARG A 243 26.04 23.95 21.26
C ARG A 243 26.19 24.53 19.86
N TYR A 244 25.20 24.27 18.99
CA TYR A 244 25.17 24.80 17.63
C TYR A 244 24.31 26.06 17.53
N THR A 245 24.67 26.95 16.61
CA THR A 245 24.00 28.24 16.42
C THR A 245 23.16 28.33 15.15
N THR A 246 23.35 27.40 14.19
CA THR A 246 22.54 27.38 12.97
C THR A 246 21.12 26.91 13.26
N VAL A 247 20.16 27.71 12.81
CA VAL A 247 18.74 27.40 12.90
C VAL A 247 18.36 26.59 11.64
N PRO A 248 17.81 25.37 11.80
CA PRO A 248 17.36 24.59 10.65
C PRO A 248 16.17 25.26 9.95
N ASP A 249 15.97 24.90 8.68
CA ASP A 249 14.76 25.28 7.96
C ASP A 249 13.50 24.78 8.68
N THR A 250 12.41 25.55 8.62
CA THR A 250 11.14 25.12 9.21
C THR A 250 10.48 24.04 8.35
N PRO A 251 10.16 22.86 8.90
CA PRO A 251 9.48 21.78 8.18
C PRO A 251 8.04 22.18 7.81
N ARG A 252 7.52 21.58 6.74
CA ARG A 252 6.17 21.80 6.20
C ARG A 252 5.45 20.46 6.02
N PRO A 253 4.11 20.43 6.11
CA PRO A 253 3.35 19.20 5.89
C PRO A 253 3.59 18.51 4.54
N ALA A 254 4.02 19.26 3.51
CA ALA A 254 4.29 18.74 2.18
C ALA A 254 5.73 18.21 1.99
N ASP A 255 6.62 18.41 2.97
CA ASP A 255 7.99 17.91 2.88
C ASP A 255 8.03 16.38 3.05
N PRO A 256 8.97 15.68 2.40
CA PRO A 256 9.11 14.25 2.56
C PRO A 256 9.56 13.91 3.99
N ALA A 257 8.83 13.01 4.67
CA ALA A 257 9.16 12.59 6.03
C ALA A 257 10.21 11.46 6.07
N TYR A 258 10.17 10.56 5.09
CA TYR A 258 11.06 9.41 4.97
C TYR A 258 11.15 8.93 3.53
N LEU A 259 12.23 8.21 3.24
CA LEU A 259 12.42 7.47 1.99
C LEU A 259 12.69 6.00 2.32
N LEU A 260 11.79 5.11 1.86
CA LEU A 260 11.88 3.68 2.13
C LEU A 260 11.98 2.90 0.82
N PHE A 261 13.13 2.28 0.59
CA PHE A 261 13.30 1.39 -0.56
C PHE A 261 12.57 0.09 -0.36
N THR A 262 11.86 -0.33 -1.41
CA THR A 262 11.18 -1.61 -1.51
C THR A 262 11.85 -2.49 -2.57
N SER A 263 11.60 -3.80 -2.54
CA SER A 263 12.03 -4.68 -3.62
C SER A 263 11.30 -4.29 -4.93
N GLY A 264 12.05 -3.84 -5.92
CA GLY A 264 11.51 -3.65 -7.27
C GLY A 264 11.39 -4.99 -8.00
N SER A 265 10.32 -5.15 -8.77
CA SER A 265 10.10 -6.33 -9.62
C SER A 265 11.16 -6.49 -10.71
N THR A 266 11.92 -5.43 -11.00
CA THR A 266 13.04 -5.40 -11.95
C THR A 266 14.37 -5.81 -11.32
N GLY A 267 14.39 -6.16 -10.03
CA GLY A 267 15.60 -6.51 -9.28
C GLY A 267 16.37 -5.30 -8.73
N ARG A 268 16.05 -4.08 -9.18
CA ARG A 268 16.54 -2.83 -8.59
C ARG A 268 15.53 -2.29 -7.57
N PRO A 269 15.96 -1.94 -6.35
CA PRO A 269 15.09 -1.27 -5.38
C PRO A 269 14.50 0.03 -5.92
N LYS A 270 13.34 0.40 -5.39
CA LYS A 270 12.62 1.64 -5.71
C LYS A 270 12.07 2.27 -4.45
#